data_AF-A0A1V6PCH3-F1
#
_entry.id   AF-A0A1V6PCH3-F1
#
_cell.length_a   1.000
_cell.length_b   1.000
_cell.length_c   1.000
_cell.angle_alpha   90.00
_cell.angle_beta   90.00
_cell.angle_gamma   90.00
#
_symmetry.space_group_name_H-M   'P 1'
#
loop_
_entity.id
_entity.type
_entity.pdbx_description
1 polymer ?
#
loop_
_entity_poly.entity_id
_entity_poly.type
_entity_poly.pdbx_seq_one_letter_code
_entity_poly.pdbx_strand_id
1 'polypeptide(L)'
;MVWQPEPLPFTSNSLPESPLPSKDEIRACTNILFERVYKVVAINDGIVVKFGRGVQEYEGQVLIFLERHVPTIPAPRLYAMYKDTETLETFLVMQRIPGEPLDAIWPSLAEDEKDDIINKLRQIFDNLRQVPCPKPDFYGGLDGGLSPPLPVS
;
A
#
# COMPACT_ATOMS: atom_id res chain seq x y z
N MET A 1 -19.75 -8.35 5.84
CA MET A 1 -18.99 -9.00 4.76
C MET A 1 -17.76 -9.61 5.42
N VAL A 2 -17.52 -10.93 5.32
CA VAL A 2 -16.33 -11.54 5.95
C VAL A 2 -15.18 -11.53 4.94
N TRP A 3 -14.06 -10.88 5.27
CA TRP A 3 -12.86 -10.90 4.43
C TRP A 3 -12.14 -12.24 4.54
N GLN A 4 -11.76 -12.82 3.40
CA GLN A 4 -10.88 -13.99 3.33
C GLN A 4 -9.56 -13.57 2.69
N PRO A 5 -8.42 -13.66 3.40
CA PRO A 5 -7.13 -13.29 2.84
C PRO A 5 -6.72 -14.14 1.64
N GLU A 6 -6.09 -13.52 0.65
CA GLU A 6 -5.50 -14.20 -0.49
C GLU A 6 -4.22 -14.95 -0.06
N PRO A 7 -3.99 -16.19 -0.52
CA PRO A 7 -2.80 -16.95 -0.18
C PRO A 7 -1.54 -16.39 -0.86
N LEU A 8 -0.38 -16.72 -0.29
CA LEU A 8 0.91 -16.50 -0.95
C LEU A 8 1.34 -17.73 -1.76
N PRO A 9 1.97 -17.55 -2.94
CA PRO A 9 2.14 -16.29 -3.64
C PRO A 9 0.81 -15.80 -4.26
N PHE A 10 0.61 -14.48 -4.23
CA PHE A 10 -0.51 -13.81 -4.89
C PHE A 10 -0.04 -13.16 -6.19
N THR A 11 -0.86 -13.23 -7.24
CA THR A 11 -0.68 -12.47 -8.48
C THR A 11 -2.05 -11.97 -8.94
N SER A 12 -2.13 -10.69 -9.30
CA SER A 12 -3.36 -10.06 -9.76
C SER A 12 -3.67 -10.46 -11.20
N ASN A 13 -4.97 -10.51 -11.54
CA ASN A 13 -5.44 -10.67 -12.91
C ASN A 13 -5.27 -9.39 -13.75
N SER A 14 -5.05 -8.25 -13.09
CA SER A 14 -4.92 -6.92 -13.72
C SER A 14 -3.46 -6.45 -13.67
N LEU A 15 -2.63 -7.04 -14.53
CA LEU A 15 -1.18 -6.79 -14.60
C LEU A 15 -0.83 -5.48 -15.30
N PRO A 16 0.37 -4.91 -15.05
CA PRO A 16 0.87 -3.78 -15.82
C PRO A 16 1.25 -4.21 -17.25
N GLU A 17 1.41 -3.24 -18.15
CA GLU A 17 1.86 -3.52 -19.53
C GLU A 17 3.31 -4.03 -19.58
N SER A 18 4.14 -3.59 -18.64
CA SER A 18 5.52 -4.08 -18.48
C SER A 18 5.54 -5.40 -17.69
N PRO A 19 6.50 -6.29 -17.96
CA PRO A 19 6.65 -7.52 -17.19
C PRO A 19 6.96 -7.21 -15.72
N LEU A 20 6.48 -8.08 -14.82
CA LEU A 20 6.84 -7.98 -13.41
C LEU A 20 8.34 -8.25 -13.22
N PRO A 21 9.03 -7.48 -12.37
CA PRO A 21 10.45 -7.65 -12.15
C PRO A 21 10.75 -8.92 -11.35
N SER A 22 11.89 -9.53 -11.65
CA SER A 22 12.48 -10.61 -10.86
C SER A 22 13.05 -10.10 -9.53
N LYS A 23 13.28 -11.02 -8.58
CA LYS A 23 13.91 -10.70 -7.28
C LYS A 23 15.27 -10.04 -7.44
N ASP A 24 16.06 -10.48 -8.42
CA ASP A 24 17.41 -9.97 -8.66
C ASP A 24 17.36 -8.56 -9.23
N GLU A 25 16.45 -8.28 -10.17
CA GLU A 25 16.21 -6.92 -10.68
C GLU A 25 15.76 -5.97 -9.56
N ILE A 26 14.84 -6.41 -8.69
CA ILE A 26 14.38 -5.62 -7.53
C ILE A 26 15.56 -5.28 -6.61
N ARG A 27 16.39 -6.26 -6.27
CA ARG A 27 17.54 -6.07 -5.37
C ARG A 27 18.66 -5.24 -5.99
N ALA A 28 18.86 -5.34 -7.30
CA ALA A 28 19.86 -4.56 -8.03
C ALA A 28 19.40 -3.12 -8.35
N CYS A 29 18.12 -2.81 -8.17
CA CYS A 29 17.57 -1.50 -8.50
C CYS A 29 18.20 -0.39 -7.65
N THR A 30 18.78 0.61 -8.32
CA THR A 30 19.43 1.77 -7.68
C THR A 30 18.49 2.95 -7.45
N ASN A 31 17.30 2.93 -8.06
CA ASN A 31 16.28 3.94 -7.86
C ASN A 31 15.48 3.68 -6.57
N ILE A 32 16.11 4.01 -5.44
CA ILE A 32 15.60 3.80 -4.09
C ILE A 32 14.77 5.02 -3.67
N LEU A 33 13.49 4.80 -3.39
CA LEU A 33 12.56 5.83 -2.88
C LEU A 33 12.57 5.89 -1.34
N PHE A 34 12.86 4.77 -0.68
CA PHE A 34 12.92 4.66 0.77
C PHE A 34 13.78 3.47 1.19
N GLU A 35 14.61 3.65 2.22
CA GLU A 35 15.46 2.59 2.77
C GLU A 35 15.62 2.73 4.29
N ARG A 36 14.96 1.84 5.04
CA ARG A 36 15.15 1.64 6.49
C ARG A 36 15.01 0.15 6.84
N VAL A 37 14.01 -0.22 7.64
CA VAL A 37 13.69 -1.62 7.99
C VAL A 37 13.14 -2.44 6.80
N TYR A 38 12.77 -1.74 5.73
CA TYR A 38 12.42 -2.27 4.41
C TYR A 38 12.91 -1.28 3.35
N LYS A 39 12.88 -1.71 2.09
CA LYS A 39 13.20 -0.89 0.93
C LYS A 39 11.97 -0.66 0.06
N VAL A 40 11.92 0.50 -0.59
CA VAL A 40 10.97 0.80 -1.67
C VAL A 40 11.79 1.26 -2.87
N VAL A 41 11.66 0.56 -3.99
CA VAL A 41 12.38 0.85 -5.23
C VAL A 41 11.42 1.10 -6.38
N ALA A 42 11.71 2.11 -7.20
CA ALA A 42 10.98 2.37 -8.44
C ALA A 42 11.65 1.65 -9.60
N ILE A 43 11.00 0.60 -10.10
CA ILE A 43 11.54 -0.26 -11.17
C ILE A 43 11.43 0.46 -12.51
N ASN A 44 10.27 1.08 -12.76
CA ASN A 44 9.98 1.89 -13.93
C ASN A 44 8.83 2.84 -13.60
N ASP A 45 8.28 3.53 -14.61
CA ASP A 45 7.23 4.50 -14.40
C ASP A 45 5.88 3.93 -13.94
N GLY A 46 5.65 2.62 -14.13
CA GLY A 46 4.41 1.92 -13.75
C GLY A 46 4.53 0.98 -12.55
N ILE A 47 5.75 0.67 -12.09
CA ILE A 47 5.99 -0.35 -11.05
C ILE A 47 6.91 0.19 -9.95
N VAL A 48 6.46 0.02 -8.71
CA VAL A 48 7.25 0.21 -7.50
C VAL A 48 7.19 -1.08 -6.67
N VAL A 49 8.28 -1.41 -5.99
CA VAL A 49 8.36 -2.61 -5.15
C VAL A 49 8.77 -2.24 -3.74
N LYS A 50 7.94 -2.64 -2.77
CA LYS A 50 8.28 -2.60 -1.35
C LYS A 50 8.73 -3.99 -0.92
N PHE A 51 9.92 -4.10 -0.34
CA PHE A 51 10.43 -5.41 0.09
C PHE A 51 11.32 -5.35 1.33
N GLY A 52 11.37 -6.46 2.06
CA GLY A 52 12.24 -6.64 3.21
C GLY A 52 11.58 -7.47 4.31
N ARG A 53 12.33 -7.76 5.37
CA ARG A 53 11.84 -8.56 6.52
C ARG A 53 10.80 -7.82 7.36
N GLY A 54 10.78 -6.49 7.34
CA GLY A 54 9.79 -5.66 8.03
C GLY A 54 8.49 -5.45 7.26
N VAL A 55 8.36 -5.96 6.03
CA VAL A 55 7.17 -5.78 5.20
C VAL A 55 6.10 -6.80 5.60
N GLN A 56 4.92 -6.30 5.94
CA GLN A 56 3.80 -7.10 6.40
C GLN A 56 2.93 -7.53 5.22
N GLU A 57 2.60 -8.82 5.14
CA GLU A 57 1.67 -9.39 4.15
C GLU A 57 0.29 -8.70 4.21
N TYR A 58 -0.08 -8.23 5.41
CA TYR A 58 -1.27 -7.45 5.68
C TYR A 58 -1.45 -6.23 4.75
N GLU A 59 -0.37 -5.53 4.43
CA GLU A 59 -0.43 -4.36 3.54
C GLU A 59 -0.92 -4.74 2.15
N GLY A 60 -0.46 -5.88 1.61
CA GLY A 60 -0.96 -6.38 0.34
C GLY A 60 -2.44 -6.78 0.41
N GLN A 61 -2.88 -7.42 1.51
CA GLN A 61 -4.29 -7.76 1.71
C GLN A 61 -5.20 -6.53 1.74
N VAL A 62 -4.75 -5.43 2.36
CA VAL A 62 -5.48 -4.15 2.36
C VAL A 62 -5.64 -3.62 0.94
N LEU A 63 -4.59 -3.65 0.12
CA LEU A 63 -4.67 -3.17 -1.27
C LEU A 63 -5.66 -3.99 -2.10
N ILE A 64 -5.64 -5.32 -1.96
CA ILE A 64 -6.59 -6.21 -2.66
C ILE A 64 -8.03 -5.94 -2.19
N PHE A 65 -8.23 -5.74 -0.88
CA PHE A 65 -9.54 -5.43 -0.32
C PHE A 65 -10.07 -4.09 -0.85
N LEU A 66 -9.25 -3.03 -0.83
CA LEU A 66 -9.64 -1.71 -1.33
C LEU A 66 -10.01 -1.78 -2.81
N GLU A 67 -9.22 -2.46 -3.64
CA GLU A 67 -9.50 -2.61 -5.06
C GLU A 67 -10.85 -3.30 -5.32
N ARG A 68 -11.19 -4.35 -4.57
CA ARG A 68 -12.39 -5.17 -4.80
C ARG A 68 -13.66 -4.60 -4.19
N HIS A 69 -13.55 -3.92 -3.05
CA HIS A 69 -14.71 -3.57 -2.22
C HIS A 69 -14.88 -2.06 -2.01
N VAL A 70 -13.82 -1.28 -2.20
CA VAL A 70 -13.85 0.17 -1.95
C VAL A 70 -13.09 0.93 -3.07
N PRO A 71 -13.45 0.73 -4.36
CA PRO A 71 -12.70 1.30 -5.49
C PRO A 71 -12.76 2.83 -5.57
N THR A 72 -13.59 3.48 -4.75
CA THR A 72 -13.65 4.94 -4.61
C THR A 72 -12.46 5.51 -3.81
N ILE A 73 -11.75 4.67 -3.05
CA ILE A 73 -10.54 5.07 -2.34
C ILE A 73 -9.35 4.92 -3.29
N PRO A 74 -8.62 6.00 -3.60
CA PRO A 74 -7.43 5.90 -4.43
C PRO A 74 -6.33 5.17 -3.65
N ALA A 75 -5.94 4.00 -4.15
CA ALA A 75 -4.84 3.21 -3.63
C ALA A 75 -4.07 2.55 -4.79
N PRO A 76 -2.77 2.26 -4.63
CA PRO A 76 -2.02 1.50 -5.63
C PRO A 76 -2.62 0.11 -5.84
N ARG A 77 -2.71 -0.33 -7.09
CA ARG A 77 -3.00 -1.74 -7.38
C ARG A 77 -1.84 -2.64 -6.97
N LEU A 78 -2.11 -3.75 -6.29
CA LEU A 78 -1.12 -4.79 -6.02
C LEU A 78 -1.07 -5.75 -7.21
N TYR A 79 0.10 -5.90 -7.84
CA TYR A 79 0.30 -6.82 -8.95
C TYR A 79 0.75 -8.20 -8.49
N ALA A 80 1.66 -8.26 -7.52
CA ALA A 80 2.10 -9.52 -6.93
C ALA A 80 2.51 -9.32 -5.47
N MET A 81 2.35 -10.38 -4.69
CA MET A 81 2.86 -10.45 -3.32
C MET A 81 3.37 -11.85 -3.04
N TYR A 82 4.58 -11.96 -2.52
CA TYR A 82 5.21 -13.24 -2.21
C TYR A 82 6.27 -13.10 -1.14
N LYS A 83 6.69 -14.23 -0.58
CA LYS A 83 7.76 -14.32 0.41
C LYS A 83 8.93 -15.13 -0.14
N ASP A 84 10.13 -14.59 -0.03
CA ASP A 84 11.35 -15.33 -0.36
C ASP A 84 11.66 -16.31 0.77
N THR A 85 11.67 -17.60 0.46
CA THR A 85 11.92 -18.66 1.44
C THR A 85 13.34 -18.66 1.98
N GLU A 86 14.30 -18.13 1.23
CA GLU A 86 15.72 -18.11 1.63
C GLU A 86 16.01 -16.91 2.54
N THR A 87 15.55 -15.73 2.14
CA THR A 87 15.85 -14.48 2.88
C THR A 87 14.81 -14.12 3.93
N LEU A 88 13.63 -14.75 3.86
CA LEU A 88 12.42 -14.46 4.63
C LEU A 88 11.86 -13.05 4.38
N GLU A 89 12.24 -12.42 3.28
CA GLU A 89 11.73 -11.11 2.87
C GLU A 89 10.38 -11.24 2.19
N THR A 90 9.47 -10.33 2.52
CA THR A 90 8.20 -10.17 1.81
C THR A 90 8.39 -9.14 0.70
N PHE A 91 7.79 -9.39 -0.46
CA PHE A 91 7.79 -8.50 -1.62
C PHE A 91 6.36 -8.11 -1.96
N LEU A 92 6.12 -6.80 -2.12
CA LEU A 92 4.89 -6.22 -2.63
C LEU A 92 5.21 -5.48 -3.92
N VAL A 93 4.82 -6.07 -5.05
CA VAL A 93 4.95 -5.46 -6.38
C VAL A 93 3.66 -4.74 -6.69
N MET A 94 3.71 -3.42 -6.83
CA MET A 94 2.52 -2.58 -6.90
C MET A 94 2.64 -1.47 -7.95
N GLN A 95 1.50 -0.91 -8.32
CA GLN A 95 1.38 0.23 -9.22
C GLN A 95 2.19 1.42 -8.68
N ARG A 96 3.04 1.99 -9.53
CA ARG A 96 3.63 3.30 -9.26
C ARG A 96 2.63 4.37 -9.64
N ILE A 97 2.30 5.23 -8.69
CA ILE A 97 1.47 6.42 -8.93
C ILE A 97 2.43 7.61 -9.12
N PRO A 98 2.37 8.31 -10.26
CA PRO A 98 3.18 9.50 -10.46
C PRO A 98 2.68 10.62 -9.54
N GLY A 99 3.61 11.30 -8.88
CA GLY A 99 3.30 12.43 -8.01
C GLY A 99 4.48 12.85 -7.16
N GLU A 100 4.35 14.03 -6.55
CA GLU A 100 5.29 14.53 -5.56
C GLU A 100 4.76 14.26 -4.15
N PRO A 101 5.62 13.88 -3.19
CA PRO A 101 5.24 13.77 -1.80
C PRO A 101 4.62 15.08 -1.29
N LEU A 102 3.48 14.97 -0.60
CA LEU A 102 2.74 16.15 -0.16
C LEU A 102 3.57 17.03 0.78
N ASP A 103 4.41 16.45 1.63
CA ASP A 103 5.31 17.16 2.54
C ASP A 103 6.37 18.00 1.83
N ALA A 104 6.80 17.58 0.62
CA ALA A 104 7.74 18.32 -0.20
C ALA A 104 7.11 19.58 -0.79
N ILE A 105 5.86 19.49 -1.27
CA ILE A 105 5.16 20.60 -1.92
C ILE A 105 4.36 21.47 -0.94
N TRP A 106 4.00 20.96 0.24
CA TRP A 106 3.15 21.65 1.22
C TRP A 106 3.61 23.08 1.55
N PRO A 107 4.92 23.36 1.73
CA PRO A 107 5.40 24.72 2.03
C PRO A 107 5.23 25.71 0.88
N SER A 108 5.13 25.25 -0.38
CA SER A 108 5.02 26.11 -1.56
C SER A 108 3.58 26.37 -1.99
N LEU A 109 2.60 25.66 -1.43
CA LEU A 109 1.19 25.81 -1.78
C LEU A 109 0.58 27.10 -1.22
N ALA A 110 -0.27 27.73 -2.00
CA ALA A 110 -1.16 28.80 -1.55
C ALA A 110 -2.24 28.25 -0.60
N GLU A 111 -2.86 29.13 0.18
CA GLU A 111 -3.84 28.70 1.20
C GLU A 111 -5.09 28.06 0.58
N ASP A 112 -5.56 28.55 -0.56
CA ASP A 112 -6.67 27.95 -1.32
C ASP A 112 -6.32 26.55 -1.86
N GLU A 113 -5.07 26.34 -2.33
CA GLU A 113 -4.59 25.03 -2.75
C GLU A 113 -4.52 24.03 -1.57
N LYS A 114 -4.10 24.49 -0.39
CA LYS A 114 -4.11 23.66 0.84
C LYS A 114 -5.53 23.29 1.24
N ASP A 115 -6.46 24.25 1.21
CA ASP A 115 -7.87 24.02 1.52
C ASP A 115 -8.47 22.96 0.59
N ASP A 116 -8.17 23.03 -0.71
CA ASP A 116 -8.59 22.03 -1.69
C ASP A 116 -8.04 20.64 -1.38
N ILE A 117 -6.76 20.52 -1.02
CA ILE A 117 -6.14 19.25 -0.63
C ILE A 117 -6.78 18.70 0.65
N ILE A 118 -6.99 19.55 1.66
CA ILE A 118 -7.64 19.16 2.91
C ILE A 118 -9.05 18.63 2.64
N ASN A 119 -9.81 19.30 1.78
CA ASN A 119 -11.15 18.87 1.40
C ASN A 119 -11.14 17.51 0.70
N LYS A 120 -10.19 17.28 -0.22
CA LYS A 120 -10.02 15.97 -0.89
C LYS A 120 -9.65 14.87 0.11
N LEU A 121 -8.69 15.12 1.01
CA LEU A 121 -8.30 14.17 2.05
C LEU A 121 -9.47 13.85 2.98
N ARG A 122 -10.24 14.85 3.39
CA ARG A 122 -11.44 14.67 4.22
C ARG A 122 -12.43 13.71 3.55
N GLN A 123 -12.74 13.93 2.27
CA GLN A 123 -13.65 13.06 1.51
C GLN A 123 -13.13 11.61 1.43
N ILE A 124 -11.83 11.42 1.17
CA ILE A 124 -11.22 10.08 1.14
C ILE A 124 -11.36 9.39 2.51
N PHE A 125 -11.05 10.10 3.60
CA PHE A 125 -11.17 9.52 4.95
C PHE A 125 -12.62 9.26 5.36
N ASP A 126 -13.54 10.13 4.99
CA ASP A 126 -14.96 9.92 5.27
C ASP A 126 -15.47 8.67 4.55
N ASN A 127 -15.12 8.50 3.26
CA ASN A 127 -15.42 7.29 2.50
C ASN A 127 -14.80 6.05 3.15
N LEU A 128 -13.55 6.13 3.61
CA LEU A 128 -12.85 5.01 4.24
C LEU A 128 -13.53 4.60 5.57
N ARG A 129 -14.04 5.56 6.35
CA ARG A 129 -14.76 5.30 7.60
C ARG A 129 -16.14 4.68 7.39
N GLN A 130 -16.75 4.88 6.22
CA GLN A 130 -18.03 4.22 5.87
C GLN A 130 -17.84 2.76 5.45
N VAL A 131 -16.61 2.30 5.22
CA VAL A 131 -16.33 0.92 4.88
C VAL A 131 -16.74 0.02 6.05
N PRO A 132 -17.71 -0.89 5.87
CA PRO A 132 -18.15 -1.76 6.96
C PRO A 132 -17.00 -2.62 7.45
N CYS A 133 -16.84 -2.72 8.78
CA CYS A 133 -15.83 -3.61 9.33
C CYS A 133 -16.09 -5.04 8.83
N PRO A 134 -15.08 -5.71 8.21
CA PRO A 134 -15.26 -7.07 7.72
C PRO A 134 -15.52 -8.10 8.84
N LYS A 135 -15.31 -7.72 10.10
CA LYS A 135 -15.60 -8.51 11.30
C LYS A 135 -16.40 -7.63 12.28
N PRO A 136 -17.73 -7.88 12.44
CA PRO A 136 -18.64 -6.98 13.17
C PRO A 136 -18.25 -6.62 14.63
N ASP A 137 -17.31 -7.35 15.24
CA ASP A 137 -16.90 -7.17 16.65
C ASP A 137 -15.39 -6.93 16.82
N PHE A 138 -14.69 -6.46 15.77
CA PHE A 138 -13.25 -6.31 15.78
C PHE A 138 -12.78 -4.91 15.33
N TYR A 139 -11.98 -4.26 16.16
CA TYR A 139 -11.27 -3.02 15.83
C TYR A 139 -9.76 -3.30 15.73
N GLY A 140 -9.22 -3.29 14.50
CA GLY A 140 -7.80 -3.52 14.22
C GLY A 140 -7.56 -3.84 12.75
N GLY A 141 -6.42 -4.46 12.42
CA GLY A 141 -6.13 -4.87 11.03
C GLY A 141 -7.12 -5.94 10.51
N LEU A 142 -7.42 -5.98 9.20
CA LEU A 142 -8.22 -7.04 8.53
C LEU A 142 -7.87 -8.49 8.99
N ASP A 143 -6.67 -8.73 9.53
CA ASP A 143 -6.23 -10.01 10.09
C ASP A 143 -6.74 -10.29 11.53
N GLY A 144 -7.08 -9.29 12.32
CA GLY A 144 -7.35 -9.46 13.75
C GLY A 144 -6.27 -8.85 14.67
N GLY A 145 -5.28 -8.13 14.13
CA GLY A 145 -4.23 -7.49 14.93
C GLY A 145 -4.75 -6.33 15.78
N LEU A 146 -4.66 -6.48 17.11
CA LEU A 146 -4.92 -5.40 18.07
C LEU A 146 -3.94 -4.24 17.82
N SER A 147 -4.46 -3.07 17.48
CA SER A 147 -3.72 -1.84 17.75
C SER A 147 -3.54 -1.74 19.26
N PRO A 148 -2.33 -1.51 19.78
CA PRO A 148 -2.20 -1.04 21.16
C PRO A 148 -3.06 0.23 21.29
N PRO A 149 -3.81 0.41 22.39
CA PRO A 149 -4.48 1.68 22.65
C PRO A 149 -3.41 2.77 22.68
N LEU A 150 -3.62 3.84 21.91
CA LEU A 150 -2.80 5.04 22.04
C LEU A 150 -2.93 5.53 23.49
N PRO A 151 -1.82 5.82 24.19
CA PRO A 151 -1.90 6.45 25.49
C PRO A 151 -2.53 7.82 25.30
N VAL A 152 -3.65 8.04 25.98
CA VAL A 152 -4.25 9.37 26.14
C VAL A 152 -3.32 10.17 27.05
N SER A 153 -2.78 11.27 26.54
CA SER A 153 -2.11 12.31 27.33
C SER A 153 -2.61 13.67 26.87
#